data_AF-A0A7C4BM50-F1
#
_entry.id   AF-A0A7C4BM50-F1
#
_cell.length_a   1.000
_cell.length_b   1.000
_cell.length_c   1.000
_cell.angle_alpha   90.00
_cell.angle_beta   90.00
_cell.angle_gamma   90.00
#
_symmetry.space_group_name_H-M   'P 1'
#
loop_
_entity.id
_entity.type
_entity.pdbx_description
1 polymer ?
#
loop_
_entity_poly.entity_id
_entity_poly.type
_entity_poly.pdbx_seq_one_letter_code
_entity_poly.pdbx_strand_id
1 'polypeptide(L)'
;MNNQILDIYQKLSGKTIWEAKLAFQQLKIIDSSTGDMFFATYGVGNTIDRFNFPYERLACYEFLLEELKKDNEKNYYKLHKGTSFYVMSWIAFDLEQYEKAMFYMDAAIAEDIDFVKDQWPSLPMGKMLTFQPGGAGDRTTNEIAEHLNELIDEYNSVTKSKITLEKFINSFVIPFVNQDIKNRSVITAFYSFLLEYTTISSLIKLRSDQGGTIEPIITHLFKGGLIFESLLKYAAQKNGYKNDLKNNKKTQKKPTEIKTLGQFNYSKDFRKTYCDFDLQVSDIRKLLEFSLKEMKDAFGVTYKLRNETGHDLRKDDVFTIENYKKLFKQEIFAILFVLQKEFNL
;
A
#
# COMPACT_ATOMS: atom_id res chain seq x y z
N MET A 1 26.51 5.21 -16.78
CA MET A 1 25.20 4.55 -16.55
C MET A 1 24.40 4.42 -17.84
N ASN A 2 24.15 5.51 -18.60
CA ASN A 2 23.30 5.45 -19.81
C ASN A 2 23.77 4.46 -20.89
N ASN A 3 25.08 4.28 -21.14
CA ASN A 3 25.52 3.33 -22.17
C ASN A 3 25.29 1.86 -21.80
N GLN A 4 25.25 1.53 -20.51
CA GLN A 4 25.00 0.15 -20.05
C GLN A 4 23.51 -0.20 -20.18
N ILE A 5 22.61 0.69 -19.78
CA ILE A 5 21.16 0.43 -19.89
C ILE A 5 20.70 0.33 -21.36
N LEU A 6 21.38 1.04 -22.27
CA LEU A 6 21.12 0.93 -23.72
C LEU A 6 21.47 -0.45 -24.28
N ASP A 7 22.64 -0.99 -23.92
CA ASP A 7 23.07 -2.33 -24.33
C ASP A 7 22.15 -3.41 -23.74
N ILE A 8 21.79 -3.27 -22.46
CA ILE A 8 20.85 -4.18 -21.78
C ILE A 8 19.47 -4.12 -22.45
N TYR A 9 18.94 -2.92 -22.72
CA TYR A 9 17.67 -2.74 -23.40
C TYR A 9 17.66 -3.42 -24.77
N GLN A 10 18.74 -3.26 -25.55
CA GLN A 10 18.87 -3.90 -26.85
C GLN A 10 18.91 -5.41 -26.76
N LYS A 11 19.64 -5.96 -25.78
CA LYS A 11 19.71 -7.41 -25.55
C LYS A 11 18.37 -8.00 -25.11
N LEU A 12 17.61 -7.29 -24.27
CA LEU A 12 16.36 -7.79 -23.71
C LEU A 12 15.16 -7.61 -24.64
N SER A 13 15.06 -6.49 -25.36
CA SER A 13 13.94 -6.21 -26.28
C SER A 13 14.20 -6.66 -27.72
N GLY A 14 15.47 -6.86 -28.11
CA GLY A 14 15.85 -7.04 -29.51
C GLY A 14 15.71 -5.75 -30.35
N LYS A 15 15.47 -4.61 -29.71
CA LYS A 15 15.29 -3.28 -30.32
C LYS A 15 16.22 -2.26 -29.69
N THR A 16 16.64 -1.26 -30.45
CA THR A 16 17.37 -0.11 -29.91
C THR A 16 16.39 0.93 -29.37
N ILE A 17 16.84 1.75 -28.40
CA ILE A 17 16.00 2.86 -27.91
C ILE A 17 15.66 3.84 -29.04
N TRP A 18 16.57 3.99 -30.01
CA TRP A 18 16.38 4.89 -31.15
C TRP A 18 15.22 4.43 -32.04
N GLU A 19 15.12 3.12 -32.31
CA GLU A 19 13.97 2.55 -33.03
C GLU A 19 12.66 2.78 -32.27
N ALA A 20 12.66 2.58 -30.95
CA ALA A 20 11.48 2.82 -30.12
C ALA A 20 11.03 4.30 -30.14
N LYS A 21 11.99 5.24 -30.02
CA LYS A 21 11.71 6.68 -30.09
C LYS A 21 11.20 7.09 -31.47
N LEU A 22 11.83 6.61 -32.55
CA LEU A 22 11.39 6.90 -33.91
C LEU A 22 9.96 6.40 -34.16
N ALA A 23 9.65 5.17 -33.73
CA ALA A 23 8.32 4.60 -33.83
C ALA A 23 7.29 5.40 -33.00
N PHE A 24 7.68 5.85 -31.80
CA PHE A 24 6.84 6.66 -30.94
C PHE A 24 6.51 8.04 -31.54
N GLN A 25 7.49 8.70 -32.18
CA GLN A 25 7.29 9.98 -32.87
C GLN A 25 6.28 9.87 -34.03
N GLN A 26 6.27 8.73 -34.70
CA GLN A 26 5.39 8.44 -35.84
C GLN A 26 4.04 7.85 -35.41
N LEU A 27 3.87 7.54 -34.12
CA LEU A 27 2.72 6.83 -33.60
C LEU A 27 1.46 7.69 -33.67
N LYS A 28 0.46 7.22 -34.40
CA LYS A 28 -0.89 7.81 -34.39
C LYS A 28 -1.71 7.16 -33.29
N ILE A 29 -1.85 7.86 -32.16
CA ILE A 29 -2.59 7.37 -30.99
C ILE A 29 -4.09 7.48 -31.27
N ILE A 30 -4.76 6.33 -31.37
CA ILE A 30 -6.19 6.22 -31.64
C ILE A 30 -6.95 5.84 -30.37
N ASP A 31 -6.45 4.82 -29.67
CA ASP A 31 -7.06 4.22 -28.48
C ASP A 31 -6.00 3.53 -27.60
N SER A 32 -6.43 2.85 -26.53
CA SER A 32 -5.55 2.12 -25.62
C SER A 32 -4.73 1.02 -26.30
N SER A 33 -5.31 0.34 -27.31
CA SER A 33 -4.63 -0.73 -28.03
C SER A 33 -3.38 -0.25 -28.77
N THR A 34 -3.32 1.04 -29.11
CA THR A 34 -2.12 1.65 -29.71
C THR A 34 -0.94 1.61 -28.74
N GLY A 35 -1.18 1.87 -27.45
CA GLY A 35 -0.18 1.74 -26.40
C GLY A 35 0.26 0.30 -26.19
N ASP A 36 -0.71 -0.61 -26.09
CA ASP A 36 -0.43 -2.03 -25.89
C ASP A 36 0.43 -2.62 -27.02
N MET A 37 0.13 -2.31 -28.29
CA MET A 37 0.93 -2.76 -29.43
C MET A 37 2.33 -2.16 -29.42
N PHE A 38 2.46 -0.88 -29.07
CA PHE A 38 3.76 -0.23 -28.95
C PHE A 38 4.62 -0.93 -27.90
N PHE A 39 4.09 -1.16 -26.70
CA PHE A 39 4.84 -1.78 -25.61
C PHE A 39 5.02 -3.29 -25.77
N ALA A 40 4.16 -3.98 -26.52
CA ALA A 40 4.41 -5.36 -26.94
C ALA A 40 5.60 -5.45 -27.93
N THR A 41 5.84 -4.41 -28.72
CA THR A 41 6.92 -4.38 -29.72
C THR A 41 8.24 -3.85 -29.17
N TYR A 42 8.19 -2.80 -28.35
CA TYR A 42 9.36 -2.06 -27.87
C TYR A 42 9.56 -2.16 -26.35
N GLY A 43 8.62 -2.74 -25.61
CA GLY A 43 8.85 -3.10 -24.21
C GLY A 43 9.82 -4.27 -24.11
N VAL A 44 10.49 -4.38 -22.95
CA VAL A 44 11.35 -5.55 -22.69
C VAL A 44 10.54 -6.79 -22.34
N GLY A 45 9.28 -6.64 -21.90
CA GLY A 45 8.40 -7.73 -21.48
C GLY A 45 8.90 -8.48 -20.25
N ASN A 46 8.25 -9.60 -19.92
CA ASN A 46 8.72 -10.59 -18.97
C ASN A 46 8.15 -11.97 -19.34
N THR A 47 8.81 -13.06 -18.95
CA THR A 47 8.27 -14.42 -19.13
C THR A 47 7.42 -14.80 -17.93
N ILE A 48 6.17 -15.22 -18.15
CA ILE A 48 5.20 -15.59 -17.10
C ILE A 48 5.77 -16.66 -16.15
N ASP A 49 6.55 -17.61 -16.68
CA ASP A 49 6.99 -18.78 -15.93
C ASP A 49 8.38 -18.63 -15.26
N ARG A 50 9.18 -17.60 -15.58
CA ARG A 50 10.57 -17.47 -15.09
C ARG A 50 11.00 -16.01 -14.89
N PHE A 51 11.56 -15.72 -13.72
CA PHE A 51 12.23 -14.45 -13.41
C PHE A 51 13.58 -14.39 -14.12
N ASN A 52 13.62 -13.83 -15.32
CA ASN A 52 14.87 -13.66 -16.05
C ASN A 52 15.27 -12.19 -16.08
N PHE A 53 16.33 -11.81 -15.37
CA PHE A 53 16.82 -10.42 -15.28
C PHE A 53 15.74 -9.40 -14.81
N PRO A 54 15.02 -9.64 -13.70
CA PRO A 54 13.92 -8.77 -13.26
C PRO A 54 14.40 -7.34 -12.97
N TYR A 55 15.58 -7.18 -12.37
CA TYR A 55 16.16 -5.85 -12.10
C TYR A 55 16.41 -5.08 -13.40
N GLU A 56 17.07 -5.71 -14.36
CA GLU A 56 17.39 -5.12 -15.66
C GLU A 56 16.12 -4.79 -16.45
N ARG A 57 15.11 -5.67 -16.44
CA ARG A 57 13.83 -5.44 -17.11
C ARG A 57 13.10 -4.23 -16.53
N LEU A 58 13.04 -4.13 -15.20
CA LEU A 58 12.42 -2.98 -14.54
C LEU A 58 13.15 -1.69 -14.91
N ALA A 59 14.48 -1.67 -14.79
CA ALA A 59 15.30 -0.51 -15.14
C ALA A 59 15.14 -0.11 -16.61
N CYS A 60 15.04 -1.08 -17.53
CA CYS A 60 14.81 -0.83 -18.95
C CYS A 60 13.42 -0.25 -19.23
N TYR A 61 12.37 -0.71 -18.53
CA TYR A 61 11.03 -0.12 -18.66
C TYR A 61 11.00 1.31 -18.14
N GLU A 62 11.60 1.58 -16.97
CA GLU A 62 11.71 2.94 -16.43
C GLU A 62 12.45 3.86 -17.40
N PHE A 63 13.61 3.40 -17.90
CA PHE A 63 14.39 4.13 -18.87
C PHE A 63 13.62 4.40 -20.18
N LEU A 64 12.91 3.41 -20.71
CA LEU A 64 12.07 3.59 -21.89
C LEU A 64 11.04 4.69 -21.67
N LEU A 65 10.24 4.61 -20.59
CA LEU A 65 9.19 5.59 -20.30
C LEU A 65 9.75 7.00 -20.12
N GLU A 66 10.89 7.14 -19.43
CA GLU A 66 11.58 8.42 -19.30
C GLU A 66 12.01 8.99 -20.65
N GLU A 67 12.59 8.17 -21.53
CA GLU A 67 13.04 8.61 -22.84
C GLU A 67 11.88 9.00 -23.76
N LEU A 68 10.77 8.25 -23.74
CA LEU A 68 9.56 8.62 -24.48
C LEU A 68 8.99 9.96 -23.99
N LYS A 69 8.94 10.18 -22.67
CA LYS A 69 8.47 11.44 -22.09
C LYS A 69 9.35 12.62 -22.49
N LYS A 70 10.68 12.46 -22.43
CA LYS A 70 11.65 13.50 -22.85
C LYS A 70 11.53 13.82 -24.34
N ASP A 71 11.26 12.81 -25.16
CA ASP A 71 11.20 12.95 -26.61
C ASP A 71 9.93 13.67 -27.07
N ASN A 72 8.76 13.27 -26.54
CA ASN A 72 7.49 13.93 -26.84
C ASN A 72 6.49 13.79 -25.68
N GLU A 73 6.56 14.72 -24.74
CA GLU A 73 5.71 14.72 -23.54
C GLU A 73 4.20 14.75 -23.88
N LYS A 74 3.80 15.48 -24.92
CA LYS A 74 2.39 15.57 -25.31
C LYS A 74 1.84 14.23 -25.80
N ASN A 75 2.61 13.50 -26.60
CA ASN A 75 2.21 12.16 -27.02
C ASN A 75 2.29 11.17 -25.86
N TYR A 76 3.25 11.34 -24.94
CA TYR A 76 3.43 10.45 -23.79
C TYR A 76 2.20 10.44 -22.87
N TYR A 77 1.63 11.60 -22.57
CA TYR A 77 0.40 11.67 -21.76
C TYR A 77 -0.86 11.20 -22.50
N LYS A 78 -0.83 11.09 -23.83
CA LYS A 78 -1.95 10.54 -24.61
C LYS A 78 -1.88 9.02 -24.77
N LEU A 79 -0.66 8.47 -24.77
CA LEU A 79 -0.45 7.04 -24.93
C LEU A 79 -0.92 6.32 -23.67
N HIS A 80 -1.80 5.34 -23.79
CA HIS A 80 -2.16 4.49 -22.65
C HIS A 80 -0.96 3.65 -22.22
N LYS A 81 -0.68 3.63 -20.91
CA LYS A 81 0.49 2.97 -20.31
C LYS A 81 0.09 1.90 -19.29
N GLY A 82 -1.20 1.56 -19.17
CA GLY A 82 -1.71 0.63 -18.15
C GLY A 82 -1.02 -0.73 -18.20
N THR A 83 -0.85 -1.33 -19.39
CA THR A 83 -0.15 -2.60 -19.56
C THR A 83 1.33 -2.53 -19.14
N SER A 84 2.02 -1.45 -19.47
CA SER A 84 3.43 -1.27 -19.08
C SER A 84 3.57 -1.14 -17.57
N PHE A 85 2.75 -0.30 -16.94
CA PHE A 85 2.73 -0.17 -15.49
C PHE A 85 2.32 -1.49 -14.82
N TYR A 86 1.43 -2.27 -15.43
CA TYR A 86 1.11 -3.62 -14.95
C TYR A 86 2.32 -4.54 -14.92
N VAL A 87 3.08 -4.60 -16.01
CA VAL A 87 4.31 -5.40 -16.09
C VAL A 87 5.35 -4.89 -15.08
N MET A 88 5.53 -3.58 -14.94
CA MET A 88 6.47 -2.99 -13.98
C MET A 88 6.08 -3.28 -12.53
N SER A 89 4.79 -3.25 -12.21
CA SER A 89 4.28 -3.61 -10.88
C SER A 89 4.62 -5.05 -10.53
N TRP A 90 4.34 -5.97 -11.45
CA TRP A 90 4.65 -7.38 -11.28
C TRP A 90 6.17 -7.62 -11.12
N ILE A 91 7.01 -7.04 -11.97
CA ILE A 91 8.47 -7.18 -11.84
C ILE A 91 8.98 -6.59 -10.53
N ALA A 92 8.48 -5.43 -10.11
CA ALA A 92 8.87 -4.81 -8.85
C ALA A 92 8.45 -5.66 -7.65
N PHE A 93 7.31 -6.36 -7.73
CA PHE A 93 6.90 -7.32 -6.73
C PHE A 93 7.88 -8.49 -6.63
N ASP A 94 8.32 -9.04 -7.76
CA ASP A 94 9.30 -10.15 -7.79
C ASP A 94 10.67 -9.76 -7.21
N LEU A 95 10.97 -8.46 -7.17
CA LEU A 95 12.16 -7.87 -6.56
C LEU A 95 11.96 -7.50 -5.08
N GLU A 96 10.81 -7.84 -4.49
CA GLU A 96 10.38 -7.43 -3.14
C GLU A 96 10.36 -5.89 -2.95
N GLN A 97 10.25 -5.12 -4.04
CA GLN A 97 10.13 -3.66 -4.02
C GLN A 97 8.65 -3.28 -3.90
N TYR A 98 7.99 -3.72 -2.82
CA TYR A 98 6.52 -3.67 -2.72
C TYR A 98 5.93 -2.27 -2.83
N GLU A 99 6.55 -1.24 -2.25
CA GLU A 99 6.10 0.15 -2.41
C GLU A 99 6.13 0.59 -3.87
N LYS A 100 7.20 0.23 -4.59
CA LYS A 100 7.37 0.54 -6.01
C LYS A 100 6.37 -0.27 -6.87
N ALA A 101 6.14 -1.53 -6.51
CA ALA A 101 5.12 -2.36 -7.13
C ALA A 101 3.72 -1.74 -6.98
N MET A 102 3.39 -1.27 -5.78
CA MET A 102 2.12 -0.60 -5.50
C MET A 102 1.99 0.74 -6.22
N PHE A 103 3.09 1.50 -6.36
CA PHE A 103 3.10 2.72 -7.18
C PHE A 103 2.71 2.44 -8.63
N TYR A 104 3.31 1.43 -9.26
CA TYR A 104 2.96 1.08 -10.64
C TYR A 104 1.56 0.48 -10.76
N MET A 105 1.09 -0.25 -9.74
CA MET A 105 -0.29 -0.71 -9.67
C MET A 105 -1.28 0.45 -9.71
N ASP A 106 -1.10 1.46 -8.87
CA ASP A 106 -1.95 2.64 -8.88
C ASP A 106 -1.85 3.43 -10.19
N ALA A 107 -0.64 3.55 -10.74
CA ALA A 107 -0.44 4.20 -12.05
C ALA A 107 -1.17 3.47 -13.19
N ALA A 108 -1.16 2.13 -13.20
CA ALA A 108 -1.91 1.35 -14.17
C ALA A 108 -3.43 1.53 -14.00
N ILE A 109 -3.94 1.49 -12.76
CA ILE A 109 -5.36 1.72 -12.46
C ILE A 109 -5.78 3.15 -12.85
N ALA A 110 -4.92 4.15 -12.67
CA ALA A 110 -5.19 5.51 -13.12
C ALA A 110 -5.35 5.60 -14.64
N GLU A 111 -4.43 4.99 -15.41
CA GLU A 111 -4.54 4.91 -16.87
C GLU A 111 -5.83 4.18 -17.29
N ASP A 112 -6.22 3.13 -16.57
CA ASP A 112 -7.43 2.35 -16.87
C ASP A 112 -8.73 3.10 -16.56
N ILE A 113 -8.80 3.79 -15.41
CA ILE A 113 -9.99 4.57 -15.01
C ILE A 113 -10.27 5.72 -15.98
N ASP A 114 -9.23 6.36 -16.50
CA ASP A 114 -9.38 7.45 -17.47
C ASP A 114 -10.00 6.96 -18.80
N PHE A 115 -9.79 5.69 -19.16
CA PHE A 115 -10.26 5.11 -20.41
C PHE A 115 -11.58 4.32 -20.30
N VAL A 116 -11.73 3.47 -19.28
CA VAL A 116 -12.88 2.54 -19.15
C VAL A 116 -13.76 2.78 -17.91
N LYS A 117 -13.44 3.79 -17.09
CA LYS A 117 -14.19 4.19 -15.88
C LYS A 117 -14.52 2.98 -14.99
N ASP A 118 -15.80 2.68 -14.79
CA ASP A 118 -16.31 1.70 -13.81
C ASP A 118 -15.93 0.24 -14.13
N GLN A 119 -15.36 -0.02 -15.31
CA GLN A 119 -14.92 -1.37 -15.71
C GLN A 119 -13.50 -1.70 -15.28
N TRP A 120 -12.77 -0.75 -14.67
CA TRP A 120 -11.39 -0.97 -14.22
C TRP A 120 -11.19 -2.23 -13.35
N PRO A 121 -12.13 -2.68 -12.47
CA PRO A 121 -11.90 -3.89 -11.67
C PRO A 121 -11.77 -5.15 -12.52
N SER A 122 -12.29 -5.15 -13.75
CA SER A 122 -12.22 -6.28 -14.68
C SER A 122 -10.95 -6.29 -15.54
N LEU A 123 -10.17 -5.21 -15.52
CA LEU A 123 -8.90 -5.10 -16.24
C LEU A 123 -7.76 -5.75 -15.44
N PRO A 124 -6.62 -6.12 -16.07
CA PRO A 124 -5.57 -6.90 -15.42
C PRO A 124 -5.12 -6.35 -14.06
N MET A 125 -4.90 -5.03 -13.95
CA MET A 125 -4.49 -4.45 -12.66
C MET A 125 -5.65 -4.33 -11.67
N GLY A 126 -6.86 -4.07 -12.14
CA GLY A 126 -8.04 -4.07 -11.28
C GLY A 126 -8.33 -5.44 -10.67
N LYS A 127 -8.14 -6.52 -11.44
CA LYS A 127 -8.20 -7.89 -10.95
C LYS A 127 -7.14 -8.14 -9.89
N MET A 128 -5.91 -7.67 -10.12
CA MET A 128 -4.83 -7.81 -9.15
C MET A 128 -5.15 -7.12 -7.82
N LEU A 129 -5.66 -5.88 -7.85
CA LEU A 129 -6.05 -5.12 -6.65
C LEU A 129 -7.25 -5.75 -5.91
N THR A 130 -8.17 -6.38 -6.65
CA THR A 130 -9.41 -6.98 -6.12
C THR A 130 -9.32 -8.47 -5.87
N PHE A 131 -8.11 -9.03 -5.98
CA PHE A 131 -7.81 -10.45 -5.81
C PHE A 131 -8.61 -11.40 -6.70
N GLN A 132 -8.97 -10.95 -7.90
CA GLN A 132 -9.61 -11.80 -8.90
C GLN A 132 -8.55 -12.57 -9.69
N PRO A 133 -8.82 -13.82 -10.07
CA PRO A 133 -7.91 -14.58 -10.92
C PRO A 133 -7.83 -13.97 -12.32
N GLY A 134 -6.63 -14.04 -12.91
CA GLY A 134 -6.35 -13.82 -14.31
C GLY A 134 -5.21 -12.85 -14.56
N GLY A 135 -4.08 -13.38 -15.01
CA GLY A 135 -2.99 -12.60 -15.59
C GLY A 135 -1.61 -13.09 -15.15
N ALA A 136 -0.57 -12.39 -15.60
CA ALA A 136 0.81 -12.71 -15.22
C ALA A 136 1.10 -12.44 -13.72
N GLY A 137 0.31 -11.58 -13.07
CA GLY A 137 0.39 -11.23 -11.65
C GLY A 137 -0.37 -12.15 -10.70
N ASP A 138 -0.97 -13.26 -11.16
CA ASP A 138 -1.83 -14.13 -10.33
C ASP A 138 -1.11 -14.64 -9.08
N ARG A 139 0.18 -14.95 -9.18
CA ARG A 139 0.99 -15.38 -8.03
C ARG A 139 1.01 -14.33 -6.93
N THR A 140 1.28 -13.08 -7.29
CA THR A 140 1.27 -11.94 -6.36
C THR A 140 -0.10 -11.75 -5.74
N THR A 141 -1.13 -11.79 -6.58
CA THR A 141 -2.53 -11.67 -6.15
C THR A 141 -2.88 -12.73 -5.12
N ASN A 142 -2.55 -13.98 -5.38
CA ASN A 142 -2.83 -15.09 -4.47
C ASN A 142 -2.08 -14.95 -3.16
N GLU A 143 -0.81 -14.53 -3.18
CA GLU A 143 -0.01 -14.34 -1.97
C GLU A 143 -0.62 -13.28 -1.03
N ILE A 144 -1.02 -12.12 -1.57
CA ILE A 144 -1.69 -11.08 -0.75
C ILE A 144 -3.05 -11.59 -0.25
N ALA A 145 -3.82 -12.24 -1.11
CA ALA A 145 -5.15 -12.73 -0.79
C ALA A 145 -5.11 -13.79 0.32
N GLU A 146 -4.20 -14.75 0.24
CA GLU A 146 -3.98 -15.78 1.25
C GLU A 146 -3.59 -15.16 2.58
N HIS A 147 -2.57 -14.27 2.58
CA HIS A 147 -2.10 -13.64 3.81
C HIS A 147 -3.17 -12.77 4.48
N LEU A 148 -3.91 -11.98 3.70
CA LEU A 148 -5.01 -11.19 4.22
C LEU A 148 -6.16 -12.06 4.73
N ASN A 149 -6.48 -13.15 4.04
CA ASN A 149 -7.54 -14.06 4.48
C ASN A 149 -7.19 -14.74 5.81
N GLU A 150 -5.94 -15.19 5.99
CA GLU A 150 -5.45 -15.72 7.27
C GLU A 150 -5.62 -14.70 8.40
N LEU A 151 -5.21 -13.45 8.18
CA LEU A 151 -5.34 -12.38 9.17
C LEU A 151 -6.80 -12.03 9.48
N ILE A 152 -7.68 -12.06 8.47
CA ILE A 152 -9.13 -11.89 8.64
C ILE A 152 -9.72 -13.03 9.47
N ASP A 153 -9.32 -14.28 9.21
CA ASP A 153 -9.80 -15.45 9.96
C ASP A 153 -9.36 -15.40 11.42
N GLU A 154 -8.09 -15.03 11.65
CA GLU A 154 -7.58 -14.79 13.01
C GLU A 154 -8.36 -13.66 13.69
N TYR A 155 -8.64 -12.56 12.99
CA TYR A 155 -9.42 -11.43 13.52
C TYR A 155 -10.85 -11.83 13.88
N ASN A 156 -11.53 -12.56 13.00
CA ASN A 156 -12.87 -13.09 13.21
C ASN A 156 -12.90 -14.03 14.41
N SER A 157 -11.85 -14.84 14.62
CA SER A 157 -11.77 -15.76 15.76
C SER A 157 -11.79 -15.04 17.12
N VAL A 158 -11.15 -13.86 17.19
CA VAL A 158 -11.05 -13.02 18.40
C VAL A 158 -12.31 -12.18 18.60
N THR A 159 -12.82 -11.57 17.54
CA THR A 159 -13.93 -10.60 17.61
C THR A 159 -15.32 -11.23 17.45
N LYS A 160 -15.38 -12.49 17.01
CA LYS A 160 -16.61 -13.18 16.57
C LYS A 160 -17.31 -12.50 15.40
N SER A 161 -16.56 -11.70 14.63
CA SER A 161 -16.98 -11.11 13.37
C SER A 161 -17.06 -12.15 12.26
N LYS A 162 -17.63 -11.75 11.11
CA LYS A 162 -17.78 -12.60 9.92
C LYS A 162 -17.32 -11.85 8.66
N ILE A 163 -16.17 -11.20 8.77
CA ILE A 163 -15.55 -10.53 7.61
C ILE A 163 -15.07 -11.62 6.65
N THR A 164 -15.30 -11.44 5.35
CA THR A 164 -14.72 -12.29 4.30
C THR A 164 -13.87 -11.44 3.38
N LEU A 165 -12.92 -12.05 2.66
CA LEU A 165 -12.14 -11.34 1.66
C LEU A 165 -13.02 -10.68 0.60
N GLU A 166 -14.06 -11.39 0.13
CA GLU A 166 -15.04 -10.84 -0.82
C GLU A 166 -15.73 -9.59 -0.26
N LYS A 167 -16.17 -9.62 1.00
CA LYS A 167 -16.84 -8.49 1.63
C LYS A 167 -15.89 -7.32 1.84
N PHE A 168 -14.63 -7.60 2.19
CA PHE A 168 -13.55 -6.61 2.27
C PHE A 168 -13.35 -5.91 0.92
N ILE A 169 -13.28 -6.65 -0.19
CA ILE A 169 -13.14 -6.06 -1.53
C ILE A 169 -14.37 -5.23 -1.92
N ASN A 170 -15.57 -5.82 -1.80
CA ASN A 170 -16.79 -5.23 -2.32
C ASN A 170 -17.33 -4.06 -1.48
N SER A 171 -17.05 -4.05 -0.17
CA SER A 171 -17.56 -3.02 0.74
C SER A 171 -16.52 -1.96 1.09
N PHE A 172 -15.24 -2.29 1.01
CA PHE A 172 -14.14 -1.35 1.28
C PHE A 172 -13.35 -1.02 0.00
N VAL A 173 -12.60 -1.95 -0.59
CA VAL A 173 -11.61 -1.61 -1.62
C VAL A 173 -12.23 -0.91 -2.84
N ILE A 174 -13.22 -1.52 -3.49
CA ILE A 174 -13.81 -0.97 -4.72
C ILE A 174 -14.51 0.39 -4.44
N PRO A 175 -15.42 0.51 -3.45
CA PRO A 175 -16.08 1.79 -3.17
C PRO A 175 -15.09 2.88 -2.77
N PHE A 176 -14.06 2.53 -1.99
CA PHE A 176 -13.10 3.49 -1.46
C PHE A 176 -12.19 4.05 -2.56
N VAL A 177 -11.73 3.20 -3.49
CA VAL A 177 -10.98 3.62 -4.69
C VAL A 177 -11.81 4.53 -5.60
N ASN A 178 -13.10 4.21 -5.79
CA ASN A 178 -13.99 4.99 -6.63
C ASN A 178 -14.41 6.34 -6.01
N GLN A 179 -14.32 6.49 -4.69
CA GLN A 179 -14.76 7.69 -3.99
C GLN A 179 -13.79 8.88 -4.18
N ASP A 180 -12.48 8.66 -4.05
CA ASP A 180 -11.45 9.71 -4.18
C ASP A 180 -10.12 9.06 -4.56
N ILE A 181 -9.38 9.65 -5.51
CA ILE A 181 -8.04 9.19 -5.91
C ILE A 181 -7.08 9.11 -4.71
N LYS A 182 -7.23 9.98 -3.71
CA LYS A 182 -6.40 9.98 -2.50
C LYS A 182 -6.57 8.73 -1.65
N ASN A 183 -7.72 8.06 -1.75
CA ASN A 183 -7.98 6.83 -1.01
C ASN A 183 -7.16 5.65 -1.51
N ARG A 184 -6.72 5.68 -2.78
CA ARG A 184 -5.89 4.62 -3.36
C ARG A 184 -4.58 4.46 -2.61
N SER A 185 -3.99 5.56 -2.13
CA SER A 185 -2.78 5.55 -1.31
C SER A 185 -2.94 4.76 0.00
N VAL A 186 -4.14 4.69 0.57
CA VAL A 186 -4.41 3.89 1.78
C VAL A 186 -4.47 2.41 1.44
N ILE A 187 -5.12 2.05 0.31
CA ILE A 187 -5.19 0.66 -0.17
C ILE A 187 -3.79 0.14 -0.52
N THR A 188 -3.04 0.90 -1.31
CA THR A 188 -1.68 0.53 -1.71
C THR A 188 -0.73 0.44 -0.52
N ALA A 189 -0.80 1.39 0.43
CA ALA A 189 -0.02 1.31 1.66
C ALA A 189 -0.39 0.08 2.51
N PHE A 190 -1.68 -0.26 2.58
CA PHE A 190 -2.13 -1.45 3.31
C PHE A 190 -1.60 -2.74 2.69
N TYR A 191 -1.67 -2.87 1.36
CA TYR A 191 -1.15 -4.06 0.67
C TYR A 191 0.38 -4.16 0.76
N SER A 192 1.13 -3.06 0.60
CA SER A 192 2.59 -3.12 0.80
C SER A 192 2.95 -3.42 2.26
N PHE A 193 2.21 -2.89 3.23
CA PHE A 193 2.40 -3.22 4.65
C PHE A 193 2.22 -4.72 4.93
N LEU A 194 1.22 -5.37 4.32
CA LEU A 194 1.04 -6.82 4.44
C LEU A 194 2.22 -7.60 3.83
N LEU A 195 2.63 -7.24 2.63
CA LEU A 195 3.69 -7.93 1.89
C LEU A 195 5.06 -7.78 2.54
N GLU A 196 5.37 -6.60 3.05
CA GLU A 196 6.64 -6.32 3.71
C GLU A 196 6.83 -7.15 4.99
N TYR A 197 5.76 -7.69 5.58
CA TYR A 197 5.86 -8.52 6.79
C TYR A 197 6.85 -9.69 6.65
N THR A 198 6.86 -10.37 5.49
CA THR A 198 7.73 -11.53 5.26
C THR A 198 9.19 -11.12 5.09
N THR A 199 9.44 -10.03 4.35
CA THR A 199 10.77 -9.44 4.16
C THR A 199 11.33 -8.94 5.49
N ILE A 200 10.57 -8.16 6.26
CA ILE A 200 11.01 -7.66 7.58
C ILE A 200 11.26 -8.83 8.55
N SER A 201 10.39 -9.83 8.58
CA SER A 201 10.60 -11.04 9.40
C SER A 201 11.89 -11.76 9.02
N SER A 202 12.24 -11.80 7.73
CA SER A 202 13.49 -12.40 7.24
C SER A 202 14.70 -11.56 7.62
N LEU A 203 14.61 -10.23 7.55
CA LEU A 203 15.68 -9.33 8.04
C LEU A 203 15.94 -9.50 9.53
N ILE A 204 14.88 -9.66 10.35
CA ILE A 204 15.01 -9.94 11.78
C ILE A 204 15.73 -11.28 12.03
N LYS A 205 15.49 -12.29 11.19
CA LYS A 205 16.19 -13.59 11.27
C LYS A 205 17.65 -13.53 10.83
N LEU A 206 17.95 -12.69 9.84
CA LEU A 206 19.29 -12.57 9.25
C LEU A 206 20.24 -11.71 10.08
N ARG A 207 19.71 -10.80 10.90
CA ARG A 207 20.55 -9.92 11.73
C ARG A 207 21.35 -10.74 12.75
N SER A 208 22.52 -10.22 13.12
CA SER A 208 23.36 -10.86 14.13
C SER A 208 22.77 -10.71 15.54
N ASP A 209 23.17 -11.58 16.47
CA ASP A 209 22.85 -11.45 17.89
C ASP A 209 23.45 -10.18 18.54
N GLN A 210 24.45 -9.57 17.90
CA GLN A 210 25.03 -8.28 18.31
C GLN A 210 24.18 -7.08 17.85
N GLY A 211 23.03 -7.35 17.21
CA GLY A 211 22.09 -6.35 16.73
C GLY A 211 22.39 -5.88 15.30
N GLY A 212 21.88 -4.69 15.00
CA GLY A 212 21.92 -4.03 13.70
C GLY A 212 20.99 -2.81 13.71
N THR A 213 20.78 -2.19 12.55
CA THR A 213 19.74 -1.16 12.47
C THR A 213 18.35 -1.79 12.68
N ILE A 214 17.54 -1.16 13.52
CA ILE A 214 16.11 -1.50 13.69
C ILE A 214 15.20 -0.63 12.83
N GLU A 215 15.78 0.29 12.04
CA GLU A 215 15.04 1.25 11.22
C GLU A 215 14.01 0.58 10.29
N PRO A 216 14.32 -0.52 9.56
CA PRO A 216 13.33 -1.15 8.69
C PRO A 216 12.09 -1.64 9.47
N ILE A 217 12.28 -2.10 10.71
CA ILE A 217 11.21 -2.61 11.57
C ILE A 217 10.36 -1.46 12.09
N ILE A 218 11.00 -0.38 12.56
CA ILE A 218 10.33 0.82 13.05
C ILE A 218 9.55 1.51 11.92
N THR A 219 10.14 1.64 10.73
CA THR A 219 9.51 2.26 9.57
C THR A 219 8.31 1.45 9.08
N HIS A 220 8.41 0.11 9.10
CA HIS A 220 7.29 -0.77 8.77
C HIS A 220 6.13 -0.62 9.76
N LEU A 221 6.40 -0.66 11.06
CA LEU A 221 5.36 -0.44 12.09
C LEU A 221 4.79 0.98 12.04
N PHE A 222 5.62 1.99 11.76
CA PHE A 222 5.12 3.36 11.56
C PHE A 222 4.13 3.44 10.39
N LYS A 223 4.38 2.71 9.30
CA LYS A 223 3.47 2.60 8.15
C LYS A 223 2.12 2.01 8.57
N GLY A 224 2.10 0.94 9.36
CA GLY A 224 0.89 0.38 9.96
C GLY A 224 0.09 1.41 10.77
N GLY A 225 0.76 2.10 11.68
CA GLY A 225 0.17 3.20 12.45
C GLY A 225 -0.34 4.37 11.61
N LEU A 226 0.33 4.69 10.49
CA LEU A 226 -0.09 5.76 9.57
C LEU A 226 -1.33 5.38 8.75
N ILE A 227 -1.43 4.13 8.30
CA ILE A 227 -2.63 3.58 7.65
C ILE A 227 -3.82 3.69 8.60
N PHE A 228 -3.61 3.24 9.83
CA PHE A 228 -4.60 3.34 10.90
C PHE A 228 -5.05 4.79 11.15
N GLU A 229 -4.10 5.72 11.36
CA GLU A 229 -4.41 7.15 11.55
C GLU A 229 -5.19 7.73 10.35
N SER A 230 -4.86 7.32 9.12
CA SER A 230 -5.53 7.78 7.90
C SER A 230 -6.99 7.31 7.84
N LEU A 231 -7.25 6.05 8.19
CA LEU A 231 -8.61 5.51 8.27
C LEU A 231 -9.43 6.17 9.37
N LEU A 232 -8.83 6.46 10.53
CA LEU A 232 -9.52 7.21 11.59
C LEU A 232 -9.89 8.64 11.17
N LYS A 233 -9.01 9.32 10.44
CA LYS A 233 -9.29 10.66 9.89
C LYS A 233 -10.43 10.61 8.89
N TYR A 234 -10.45 9.60 8.02
CA TYR A 234 -11.58 9.36 7.12
C TYR A 234 -12.88 9.15 7.92
N ALA A 235 -12.87 8.27 8.93
CA ALA A 235 -14.02 8.02 9.79
C ALA A 235 -14.51 9.30 10.50
N ALA A 236 -13.60 10.15 10.97
CA ALA A 236 -13.94 11.43 11.59
C ALA A 236 -14.61 12.40 10.62
N GLN A 237 -14.12 12.48 9.39
CA GLN A 237 -14.73 13.31 8.36
C GLN A 237 -16.12 12.79 7.97
N LYS A 238 -16.23 11.48 7.74
CA LYS A 238 -17.49 10.81 7.37
C LYS A 238 -18.57 10.97 8.44
N ASN A 239 -18.23 10.73 9.71
CA ASN A 239 -19.18 10.74 10.83
C ASN A 239 -19.30 12.11 11.52
N GLY A 240 -18.55 13.12 11.05
CA GLY A 240 -18.60 14.47 11.60
C GLY A 240 -17.99 14.62 13.00
N TYR A 241 -17.13 13.69 13.44
CA TYR A 241 -16.48 13.77 14.76
C TYR A 241 -15.65 15.05 14.89
N LYS A 242 -15.74 15.67 16.07
CA LYS A 242 -15.05 16.92 16.38
C LYS A 242 -14.14 16.77 17.58
N ASN A 243 -13.12 17.63 17.62
CA ASN A 243 -12.26 17.82 18.77
C ASN A 243 -12.97 18.73 19.78
N ASP A 244 -13.30 18.19 20.96
CA ASP A 244 -13.99 18.92 22.04
C ASP A 244 -13.01 19.61 23.02
N LEU A 245 -11.72 19.69 22.69
CA LEU A 245 -10.72 20.33 23.54
C LEU A 245 -11.09 21.80 23.80
N LYS A 246 -11.52 22.09 25.04
CA LYS A 246 -11.62 23.45 25.56
C LYS A 246 -10.21 23.95 25.87
N ASN A 247 -9.59 24.66 24.94
CA ASN A 247 -8.36 25.38 25.27
C ASN A 247 -8.62 26.36 26.42
N ASN A 248 -7.81 26.32 27.48
CA ASN A 248 -7.93 27.12 28.72
C ASN A 248 -7.85 28.65 28.53
N LYS A 249 -7.96 29.18 27.30
CA LYS A 249 -7.98 30.62 27.00
C LYS A 249 -9.40 31.09 26.70
N LYS A 250 -10.21 31.34 27.75
CA LYS A 250 -11.40 32.24 27.87
C LYS A 250 -12.33 32.49 26.66
N THR A 251 -12.27 31.69 25.61
CA THR A 251 -13.10 31.76 24.41
C THR A 251 -13.52 30.33 24.13
N GLN A 252 -14.81 30.04 24.24
CA GLN A 252 -15.39 28.80 23.74
C GLN A 252 -15.13 28.75 22.24
N LYS A 253 -13.99 28.18 21.82
CA LYS A 253 -13.83 27.79 20.43
C LYS A 253 -14.78 26.63 20.18
N LYS A 254 -15.63 26.79 19.18
CA LYS A 254 -16.52 25.74 18.67
C LYS A 254 -15.71 24.48 18.38
N PRO A 255 -16.29 23.28 18.51
CA PRO A 255 -15.63 22.02 18.15
C PRO A 255 -14.98 22.12 16.77
N THR A 256 -13.71 21.72 16.63
CA THR A 256 -12.98 21.80 15.37
C THR A 256 -12.81 20.42 14.73
N GLU A 257 -12.47 20.39 13.45
CA GLU A 257 -12.07 19.16 12.78
C GLU A 257 -10.84 18.53 13.45
N ILE A 258 -10.80 17.20 13.47
CA ILE A 258 -9.70 16.40 13.98
C ILE A 258 -8.61 16.34 12.89
N LYS A 259 -7.42 16.87 13.19
CA LYS A 259 -6.28 16.95 12.27
C LYS A 259 -5.12 16.04 12.65
N THR A 260 -4.98 15.71 13.92
CA THR A 260 -3.88 14.87 14.45
C THR A 260 -4.42 13.73 15.28
N LEU A 261 -3.67 12.63 15.34
CA LEU A 261 -4.03 11.46 16.13
C LEU A 261 -4.34 11.82 17.62
N GLY A 262 -3.54 12.71 18.21
CA GLY A 262 -3.75 13.26 19.56
C GLY A 262 -5.10 13.90 19.83
N GLN A 263 -5.79 14.39 18.80
CA GLN A 263 -7.06 15.10 18.94
C GLN A 263 -8.27 14.17 19.12
N PHE A 264 -8.14 12.90 18.74
CA PHE A 264 -9.19 11.89 18.96
C PHE A 264 -9.48 11.67 20.45
N ASN A 265 -8.50 11.88 21.33
CA ASN A 265 -8.60 11.75 22.79
C ASN A 265 -9.65 12.67 23.39
N TYR A 266 -9.89 13.78 22.70
CA TYR A 266 -10.77 14.86 23.12
C TYR A 266 -12.10 14.82 22.38
N SER A 267 -12.37 13.81 21.55
CA SER A 267 -13.67 13.64 20.90
C SER A 267 -14.53 12.65 21.67
N LYS A 268 -15.57 13.13 22.35
CA LYS A 268 -16.43 12.26 23.16
C LYS A 268 -17.19 11.24 22.31
N ASP A 269 -17.71 11.68 21.18
CA ASP A 269 -18.49 10.83 20.27
C ASP A 269 -17.64 9.74 19.61
N PHE A 270 -16.39 10.09 19.25
CA PHE A 270 -15.43 9.11 18.74
C PHE A 270 -15.11 8.04 19.79
N ARG A 271 -14.78 8.45 21.03
CA ARG A 271 -14.47 7.51 22.12
C ARG A 271 -15.64 6.59 22.46
N LYS A 272 -16.87 7.10 22.38
CA LYS A 272 -18.09 6.28 22.52
C LYS A 272 -18.21 5.21 21.43
N THR A 273 -17.77 5.52 20.21
CA THR A 273 -17.90 4.61 19.06
C THR A 273 -16.80 3.54 19.04
N TYR A 274 -15.56 3.95 19.35
CA TYR A 274 -14.37 3.11 19.20
C TYR A 274 -13.95 2.45 20.51
N CYS A 275 -13.52 3.22 21.50
CA CYS A 275 -13.42 2.84 22.92
C CYS A 275 -12.79 3.97 23.76
N ASP A 276 -12.93 3.87 25.09
CA ASP A 276 -12.15 4.63 26.06
C ASP A 276 -10.80 3.93 26.28
N PHE A 277 -9.72 4.53 25.78
CA PHE A 277 -8.36 4.04 25.98
C PHE A 277 -7.48 5.09 26.67
N ASP A 278 -6.53 4.61 27.47
CA ASP A 278 -5.43 5.42 27.97
C ASP A 278 -4.36 5.55 26.88
N LEU A 279 -4.19 6.78 26.40
CA LEU A 279 -3.34 7.13 25.27
C LEU A 279 -2.05 7.82 25.67
N GLN A 280 -1.68 7.69 26.94
CA GLN A 280 -0.34 8.11 27.35
C GLN A 280 0.72 7.31 26.59
N VAL A 281 1.71 8.08 26.12
CA VAL A 281 2.95 7.67 25.46
C VAL A 281 3.62 6.58 26.31
N SER A 282 4.00 5.47 25.68
CA SER A 282 4.60 4.34 26.36
C SER A 282 5.67 3.71 25.49
N ASP A 283 6.83 3.45 26.07
CA ASP A 283 7.91 2.67 25.46
C ASP A 283 7.37 1.40 24.78
N ILE A 284 7.92 1.06 23.60
CA ILE A 284 7.62 -0.15 22.84
C ILE A 284 7.72 -1.40 23.73
N ARG A 285 8.65 -1.45 24.70
CA ARG A 285 8.72 -2.55 25.68
C ARG A 285 7.42 -2.76 26.43
N LYS A 286 6.77 -1.67 26.87
CA LYS A 286 5.49 -1.74 27.58
C LYS A 286 4.37 -2.16 26.65
N LEU A 287 4.44 -1.80 25.36
CA LEU A 287 3.46 -2.26 24.36
C LEU A 287 3.49 -3.79 24.19
N LEU A 288 4.67 -4.39 24.34
CA LEU A 288 4.83 -5.85 24.28
C LEU A 288 4.23 -6.57 25.49
N GLU A 289 3.87 -5.89 26.57
CA GLU A 289 3.18 -6.51 27.71
C GLU A 289 1.68 -6.71 27.44
N PHE A 290 1.08 -5.95 26.52
CA PHE A 290 -0.33 -6.05 26.18
C PHE A 290 -0.62 -7.35 25.42
N SER A 291 -1.51 -8.18 25.95
CA SER A 291 -2.06 -9.32 25.22
C SER A 291 -3.25 -8.88 24.37
N LEU A 292 -3.41 -9.43 23.17
CA LEU A 292 -4.61 -9.27 22.36
C LEU A 292 -5.78 -10.06 23.00
N LYS A 293 -6.35 -9.55 24.09
CA LYS A 293 -7.54 -10.11 24.74
C LYS A 293 -8.81 -9.40 24.29
N GLU A 294 -8.71 -8.09 24.10
CA GLU A 294 -9.81 -7.25 23.66
C GLU A 294 -9.35 -6.31 22.53
N MET A 295 -10.28 -5.88 21.67
CA MET A 295 -9.98 -4.97 20.56
C MET A 295 -9.44 -3.61 21.02
N LYS A 296 -9.80 -3.18 22.23
CA LYS A 296 -9.25 -1.97 22.84
C LYS A 296 -7.72 -2.05 23.00
N ASP A 297 -7.19 -3.25 23.21
CA ASP A 297 -5.74 -3.46 23.38
C ASP A 297 -5.03 -3.25 22.05
N ALA A 298 -5.53 -3.83 20.96
CA ALA A 298 -5.00 -3.63 19.61
C ALA A 298 -5.04 -2.17 19.19
N PHE A 299 -6.18 -1.53 19.42
CA PHE A 299 -6.36 -0.12 19.10
C PHE A 299 -5.40 0.77 19.90
N GLY A 300 -5.29 0.54 21.22
CA GLY A 300 -4.40 1.29 22.09
C GLY A 300 -2.91 1.09 21.78
N VAL A 301 -2.51 -0.16 21.48
CA VAL A 301 -1.13 -0.47 21.08
C VAL A 301 -0.79 0.23 19.77
N THR A 302 -1.63 0.12 18.75
CA THR A 302 -1.42 0.75 17.43
C THR A 302 -1.33 2.27 17.54
N TYR A 303 -2.24 2.88 18.31
CA TYR A 303 -2.21 4.32 18.57
C TYR A 303 -0.90 4.77 19.20
N LYS A 304 -0.44 4.05 20.24
CA LYS A 304 0.81 4.36 20.94
C LYS A 304 2.01 4.10 20.05
N LEU A 305 2.01 3.01 19.30
CA LEU A 305 3.08 2.64 18.38
C LEU A 305 3.27 3.71 17.29
N ARG A 306 2.19 4.23 16.69
CA ARG A 306 2.25 5.39 15.79
C ARG A 306 2.97 6.55 16.49
N ASN A 307 2.51 6.95 17.67
CA ASN A 307 3.10 8.11 18.36
C ASN A 307 4.59 7.88 18.66
N GLU A 308 4.95 6.71 19.20
CA GLU A 308 6.33 6.38 19.55
C GLU A 308 7.28 6.36 18.36
N THR A 309 6.88 5.68 17.28
CA THR A 309 7.72 5.49 16.08
C THR A 309 7.87 6.78 15.28
N GLY A 310 6.90 7.70 15.37
CA GLY A 310 6.96 9.00 14.71
C GLY A 310 7.82 10.06 15.40
N HIS A 311 8.44 9.76 16.55
CA HIS A 311 9.19 10.75 17.34
C HIS A 311 10.70 10.45 17.46
N ASP A 312 11.13 9.19 17.48
CA ASP A 312 12.55 8.83 17.59
C ASP A 312 12.84 7.46 16.95
N LEU A 313 13.90 7.38 16.13
CA LEU A 313 14.41 6.12 15.57
C LEU A 313 15.44 5.43 16.47
N ARG A 314 15.99 6.12 17.47
CA ARG A 314 17.00 5.60 18.42
C ARG A 314 16.31 4.83 19.55
N LYS A 315 15.48 3.86 19.19
CA LYS A 315 14.77 3.00 20.15
C LYS A 315 15.64 1.82 20.55
N ASP A 316 15.35 1.27 21.73
CA ASP A 316 15.98 0.03 22.16
C ASP A 316 15.60 -1.12 21.21
N ASP A 317 16.58 -1.96 20.87
CA ASP A 317 16.30 -3.16 20.08
C ASP A 317 15.56 -4.19 20.95
N VAL A 318 14.26 -4.29 20.71
CA VAL A 318 13.35 -5.24 21.37
C VAL A 318 12.74 -6.22 20.38
N PHE A 319 13.22 -6.25 19.14
CA PHE A 319 12.51 -6.87 18.02
C PHE A 319 12.96 -8.30 17.76
N THR A 320 12.48 -9.24 18.58
CA THR A 320 12.43 -10.65 18.14
C THR A 320 11.32 -10.84 17.10
N ILE A 321 11.33 -11.98 16.40
CA ILE A 321 10.28 -12.33 15.42
C ILE A 321 8.90 -12.34 16.10
N GLU A 322 8.84 -12.86 17.32
CA GLU A 322 7.62 -12.96 18.12
C GLU A 322 7.11 -11.58 18.52
N ASN A 323 8.01 -10.70 18.97
CA ASN A 323 7.67 -9.34 19.35
C ASN A 323 7.19 -8.52 18.14
N TYR A 324 7.89 -8.65 17.01
CA TYR A 324 7.48 -8.00 15.77
C TYR A 324 6.13 -8.52 15.26
N LYS A 325 5.95 -9.85 15.17
CA LYS A 325 4.68 -10.48 14.80
C LYS A 325 3.53 -10.02 15.69
N LYS A 326 3.79 -9.90 17.00
CA LYS A 326 2.80 -9.40 17.96
C LYS A 326 2.38 -7.97 17.65
N LEU A 327 3.33 -7.05 17.45
CA LEU A 327 3.02 -5.65 17.14
C LEU A 327 2.30 -5.52 15.78
N PHE A 328 2.82 -6.15 14.74
CA PHE A 328 2.20 -6.20 13.41
C PHE A 328 0.74 -6.65 13.48
N LYS A 329 0.47 -7.74 14.21
CA LYS A 329 -0.89 -8.27 14.37
C LYS A 329 -1.83 -7.28 15.09
N GLN A 330 -1.34 -6.56 16.10
CA GLN A 330 -2.13 -5.54 16.79
C GLN A 330 -2.53 -4.42 15.81
N GLU A 331 -1.63 -3.99 14.92
CA GLU A 331 -1.93 -2.96 13.92
C GLU A 331 -2.96 -3.42 12.89
N ILE A 332 -2.78 -4.63 12.35
CA ILE A 332 -3.76 -5.23 11.43
C ILE A 332 -5.13 -5.33 12.09
N PHE A 333 -5.20 -5.76 13.35
CA PHE A 333 -6.47 -5.93 14.05
C PHE A 333 -7.13 -4.58 14.31
N ALA A 334 -6.36 -3.57 14.70
CA ALA A 334 -6.87 -2.20 14.84
C ALA A 334 -7.40 -1.65 13.51
N ILE A 335 -6.69 -1.87 12.40
CA ILE A 335 -7.11 -1.48 11.06
C ILE A 335 -8.41 -2.19 10.68
N LEU A 336 -8.48 -3.52 10.78
CA LEU A 336 -9.67 -4.30 10.46
C LEU A 336 -10.88 -3.89 11.30
N PHE A 337 -10.68 -3.52 12.56
CA PHE A 337 -11.74 -3.01 13.41
C PHE A 337 -12.31 -1.67 12.96
N VAL A 338 -11.45 -0.74 12.53
CA VAL A 338 -11.91 0.52 11.91
C VAL A 338 -12.68 0.22 10.63
N LEU A 339 -12.15 -0.67 9.79
CA LEU A 339 -12.80 -1.03 8.53
C LEU A 339 -14.17 -1.69 8.76
N GLN A 340 -14.28 -2.56 9.76
CA GLN A 340 -15.54 -3.19 10.14
C GLN A 340 -16.60 -2.16 10.54
N LYS A 341 -16.22 -1.18 11.36
CA LYS A 341 -17.14 -0.13 11.83
C LYS A 341 -17.58 0.79 10.71
N GLU A 342 -16.69 1.12 9.78
CA GLU A 342 -16.92 2.18 8.81
C GLU A 342 -17.44 1.68 7.44
N PHE A 343 -17.15 0.44 7.07
CA PHE A 343 -17.45 -0.12 5.76
C PHE A 343 -18.42 -1.32 5.82
N ASN A 344 -19.13 -1.49 6.94
CA ASN A 344 -20.09 -2.57 7.16
C ASN A 344 -19.52 -3.98 6.92
N LEU A 345 -18.24 -4.21 7.24
CA LEU A 345 -17.59 -5.53 7.07
C LEU A 345 -18.10 -6.60 8.03
#